data_AF-A0A8T6S4K5-F1
#
_entry.id   AF-A0A8T6S4K5-F1
#
_cell.length_a   1.000
_cell.length_b   1.000
_cell.length_c   1.000
_cell.angle_alpha   90.00
_cell.angle_beta   90.00
_cell.angle_gamma   90.00
#
_symmetry.space_group_name_H-M   'P 1'
#
loop_
_entity.id
_entity.type
_entity.pdbx_description
1 polymer ?
#
loop_
_entity_poly.entity_id
_entity_poly.type
_entity_poly.pdbx_seq_one_letter_code
_entity_poly.pdbx_strand_id
1 'polypeptide(L)'
;MPRRHASSDSTEVYDMTEIAWTPDLATGVELIDEQHKQLIDRMNELDRAVRFSRGVPKIIKTLDFLIEYTDFHFGTEEKNMVELKYPEYEDHKENHAEFVHTLKNLEMDFEEEGATEALAES
;
A
#
# COMPACT_ATOMS: atom_id res chain seq x y z
N MET A 1 -37.79 -24.17 -26.65
CA MET A 1 -36.83 -23.04 -26.58
C MET A 1 -36.72 -22.59 -25.12
N PRO A 2 -35.76 -23.07 -24.33
CA PRO A 2 -35.63 -22.63 -22.94
C PRO A 2 -34.87 -21.29 -22.90
N ARG A 3 -35.46 -20.28 -22.25
CA ARG A 3 -34.84 -18.99 -22.01
C ARG A 3 -33.92 -19.07 -20.78
N ARG A 4 -32.63 -18.87 -21.06
CA ARG A 4 -31.54 -18.27 -20.26
C ARG A 4 -31.63 -18.41 -18.73
N HIS A 5 -30.73 -19.25 -18.20
CA HIS A 5 -30.03 -18.94 -16.96
C HIS A 5 -29.19 -17.67 -17.18
N ALA A 6 -29.31 -16.71 -16.27
CA ALA A 6 -28.20 -15.84 -15.94
C ALA A 6 -28.03 -15.98 -14.43
N SER A 7 -26.96 -16.67 -14.07
CA SER A 7 -26.49 -16.90 -12.72
C SER A 7 -26.28 -15.58 -12.01
N SER A 8 -26.64 -15.54 -10.73
CA SER A 8 -26.12 -14.58 -9.78
C SER A 8 -24.59 -14.62 -9.82
N ASP A 9 -23.96 -13.50 -10.12
CA ASP A 9 -22.57 -13.29 -9.76
C ASP A 9 -22.57 -12.20 -8.69
N SER A 10 -22.65 -12.68 -7.45
CA SER A 10 -22.45 -11.87 -6.26
C SER A 10 -20.98 -11.50 -6.23
N THR A 11 -20.64 -10.29 -6.67
CA THR A 11 -19.38 -9.65 -6.31
C THR A 11 -19.36 -9.54 -4.78
N GLU A 12 -18.71 -10.50 -4.13
CA GLU A 12 -18.31 -10.40 -2.75
C GLU A 12 -17.44 -9.13 -2.67
N VAL A 13 -18.01 -8.08 -2.09
CA VAL A 13 -17.26 -6.93 -1.62
C VAL A 13 -16.31 -7.47 -0.57
N TYR A 14 -15.04 -7.65 -0.93
CA TYR A 14 -13.98 -7.85 0.05
C TYR A 14 -13.98 -6.60 0.95
N ASP A 15 -14.63 -6.70 2.10
CA ASP A 15 -14.58 -5.70 3.15
C ASP A 15 -13.23 -5.85 3.87
N MET A 16 -12.18 -5.32 3.23
CA MET A 16 -10.91 -5.07 3.92
C MET A 16 -11.13 -3.83 4.79
N THR A 17 -11.50 -4.08 6.04
CA THR A 17 -11.68 -3.05 7.08
C THR A 17 -10.46 -2.15 7.15
N GLU A 18 -10.65 -0.82 7.26
CA GLU A 18 -9.55 0.15 7.43
C GLU A 18 -8.55 -0.35 8.50
N ILE A 19 -7.26 -0.24 8.19
CA ILE A 19 -6.20 -0.63 9.10
C ILE A 19 -6.25 0.33 10.28
N ALA A 20 -6.56 -0.17 11.47
CA ALA A 20 -6.57 0.62 12.69
C ALA A 20 -5.24 0.46 13.43
N TRP A 21 -4.74 1.56 14.00
CA TRP A 21 -3.64 1.46 14.96
C TRP A 21 -4.08 0.66 16.18
N THR A 22 -3.32 -0.37 16.52
CA THR A 22 -3.51 -1.17 17.73
C THR A 22 -2.23 -1.17 18.57
N PRO A 23 -2.31 -1.39 19.89
CA PRO A 23 -1.13 -1.50 20.74
C PRO A 23 -0.12 -2.57 20.29
N ASP A 24 -0.57 -3.61 19.59
CA ASP A 24 0.28 -4.68 19.05
C ASP A 24 1.24 -4.19 17.93
N LEU A 25 1.00 -3.00 17.37
CA LEU A 25 1.86 -2.36 16.37
C LEU A 25 2.92 -1.44 17.01
N ALA A 26 2.89 -1.28 18.33
CA ALA A 26 3.83 -0.44 19.06
C ALA A 26 5.17 -1.17 19.26
N THR A 27 6.24 -0.50 18.87
CA THR A 27 7.63 -0.91 19.09
C THR A 27 8.15 -0.47 20.46
N GLY A 28 7.47 0.50 21.09
CA GLY A 28 7.94 1.16 22.30
C GLY A 28 8.95 2.29 22.03
N VAL A 29 9.29 2.54 20.76
CA VAL A 29 10.07 3.70 20.32
C VAL A 29 9.09 4.75 19.78
N GLU A 30 8.87 5.81 20.55
CA GLU A 30 7.85 6.83 20.28
C GLU A 30 7.90 7.37 18.85
N LEU A 31 9.11 7.66 18.34
CA LEU A 31 9.31 8.13 16.97
C LEU A 31 8.83 7.11 15.91
N ILE A 32 9.12 5.82 16.11
CA ILE A 32 8.74 4.76 15.17
C ILE A 32 7.23 4.54 15.24
N ASP A 33 6.65 4.55 16.43
CA ASP A 33 5.20 4.38 16.63
C ASP A 33 4.40 5.54 16.01
N GLU A 34 4.93 6.77 16.04
CA GLU A 34 4.35 7.91 15.33
C GLU A 34 4.42 7.74 13.80
N GLN A 35 5.54 7.23 13.28
CA GLN A 35 5.69 6.95 11.85
C GLN A 35 4.77 5.82 11.39
N HIS A 36 4.59 4.75 12.18
CA HIS A 36 3.64 3.68 11.86
C HIS A 36 2.21 4.20 11.73
N LYS A 37 1.76 5.07 12.64
CA LYS A 37 0.42 5.67 12.55
C LYS A 37 0.23 6.46 11.27
N GLN A 38 1.23 7.25 10.89
CA GLN A 38 1.20 7.97 9.62
C GLN A 38 1.21 7.02 8.42
N LEU A 39 2.02 5.96 8.44
CA LEU A 39 2.05 4.95 7.38
C LEU A 39 0.68 4.28 7.19
N ILE A 40 0.03 3.89 8.29
CA ILE A 40 -1.33 3.34 8.30
C ILE A 40 -2.33 4.33 7.69
N ASP A 41 -2.26 5.61 8.07
CA ASP A 41 -3.14 6.64 7.51
C ASP A 41 -2.98 6.76 5.98
N ARG A 42 -1.75 6.61 5.46
CA ARG A 42 -1.49 6.63 4.01
C ARG A 42 -1.96 5.37 3.30
N MET A 43 -1.76 4.20 3.88
CA MET A 43 -2.31 2.95 3.36
C MET A 43 -3.84 3.02 3.26
N ASN A 44 -4.50 3.56 4.29
CA ASN A 44 -5.94 3.78 4.27
C ASN A 44 -6.37 4.85 3.24
N GLU A 45 -5.54 5.87 2.98
CA GLU A 45 -5.81 6.83 1.89
C GLU A 45 -5.75 6.17 0.51
N LEU A 46 -4.77 5.29 0.28
CA LEU A 46 -4.65 4.51 -0.95
C LEU A 46 -5.88 3.62 -1.15
N ASP A 47 -6.27 2.86 -0.12
CA ASP A 47 -7.48 2.03 -0.16
C ASP A 47 -8.71 2.82 -0.58
N ARG A 48 -8.95 3.98 0.05
CA ARG A 48 -10.07 4.86 -0.31
C ARG A 48 -9.94 5.39 -1.73
N ALA A 49 -8.75 5.73 -2.20
CA ALA A 49 -8.54 6.23 -3.56
C ALA A 49 -8.92 5.16 -4.61
N VAL A 50 -8.54 3.91 -4.36
CA VAL A 50 -8.88 2.75 -5.19
C VAL A 50 -10.39 2.44 -5.13
N ARG A 51 -10.96 2.29 -3.93
CA ARG A 51 -12.38 1.91 -3.72
C ARG A 51 -13.38 2.91 -4.28
N PHE A 52 -13.08 4.20 -4.17
CA PHE A 52 -13.97 5.25 -4.66
C PHE A 52 -13.62 5.70 -6.08
N SER A 53 -12.85 4.88 -6.82
CA SER A 53 -12.47 5.10 -8.22
C SER A 53 -12.07 6.54 -8.49
N ARG A 54 -11.17 7.10 -7.67
CA ARG A 54 -10.81 8.54 -7.69
C ARG A 54 -10.01 8.97 -8.95
N GLY A 55 -9.94 8.10 -9.95
CA GLY A 55 -9.18 8.25 -11.19
C GLY A 55 -7.72 7.85 -11.02
N VAL A 56 -7.14 7.23 -12.05
CA VAL A 56 -5.74 6.77 -12.06
C VAL A 56 -4.74 7.84 -11.59
N PRO A 57 -4.83 9.13 -11.99
CA PRO A 57 -3.90 10.15 -11.53
C PRO A 57 -3.90 10.39 -10.01
N LYS A 58 -5.05 10.21 -9.34
CA LYS A 58 -5.13 10.36 -7.88
C LYS A 58 -4.58 9.12 -7.17
N ILE A 59 -4.75 7.93 -7.76
CA ILE A 59 -4.18 6.68 -7.24
C ILE A 59 -2.66 6.73 -7.33
N ILE A 60 -2.09 7.06 -8.49
CA ILE A 60 -0.63 7.23 -8.69
C ILE A 60 -0.08 8.23 -7.68
N LYS A 61 -0.69 9.42 -7.55
CA LYS A 61 -0.22 10.42 -6.58
C LYS A 61 -0.22 9.91 -5.12
N THR A 62 -1.17 9.05 -4.77
CA THR A 62 -1.22 8.47 -3.41
C THR A 62 -0.19 7.35 -3.27
N LEU A 63 0.11 6.59 -4.33
CA LEU A 63 1.20 5.60 -4.38
C LEU A 63 2.57 6.27 -4.27
N ASP A 64 2.84 7.30 -5.07
CA ASP A 64 4.05 8.13 -5.00
C ASP A 64 4.36 8.53 -3.54
N PHE A 65 3.35 9.10 -2.88
CA PHE A 65 3.46 9.54 -1.50
C PHE A 65 3.71 8.36 -0.54
N LEU A 66 3.01 7.25 -0.73
CA LEU A 66 3.18 6.07 0.11
C LEU A 66 4.58 5.47 -0.04
N ILE A 67 5.09 5.36 -1.26
CA ILE A 67 6.45 4.87 -1.56
C ILE A 67 7.49 5.76 -0.88
N GLU A 68 7.42 7.08 -1.10
CA GLU A 68 8.37 8.03 -0.51
C GLU A 68 8.34 7.98 1.03
N TYR A 69 7.15 7.89 1.63
CA TYR A 69 7.01 7.82 3.07
C TYR A 69 7.51 6.49 3.65
N THR A 70 7.29 5.38 2.94
CA THR A 70 7.77 4.07 3.36
C THR A 70 9.30 4.01 3.31
N ASP A 71 9.93 4.53 2.25
CA ASP A 71 11.39 4.64 2.15
C ASP A 71 11.98 5.47 3.30
N PHE A 72 11.34 6.60 3.65
CA PHE A 72 11.75 7.43 4.78
C PHE A 72 11.64 6.70 6.13
N HIS A 73 10.51 6.03 6.36
CA HIS A 73 10.23 5.31 7.60
C HIS A 73 11.21 4.14 7.79
N PHE A 74 11.33 3.25 6.79
CA PHE A 74 12.27 2.13 6.84
C PHE A 74 13.71 2.59 7.00
N GLY A 75 14.12 3.67 6.32
CA GLY A 75 15.44 4.26 6.52
C GLY A 75 15.68 4.81 7.93
N THR A 76 14.62 5.18 8.67
CA THR A 76 14.73 5.59 10.08
C THR A 76 14.84 4.36 10.99
N GLU A 77 13.99 3.35 10.77
CA GLU A 77 13.98 2.12 11.55
C GLU A 77 15.27 1.31 11.37
N GLU A 78 15.76 1.17 10.14
CA GLU A 78 17.02 0.48 9.83
C GLU A 78 18.22 1.12 10.54
N LYS A 79 18.28 2.45 10.61
CA LYS A 79 19.32 3.15 11.38
C LYS A 79 19.23 2.79 12.85
N ASN A 80 18.02 2.78 13.41
CA ASN A 80 17.80 2.43 14.80
C ASN A 80 18.19 0.95 15.09
N MET A 81 17.80 0.04 14.21
CA MET A 81 18.17 -1.39 14.28
C MET A 81 19.69 -1.59 14.27
N VAL A 82 20.41 -0.88 13.40
CA VAL A 82 21.89 -0.95 13.33
C VAL A 82 22.53 -0.39 14.61
N GLU A 83 22.07 0.75 15.09
CA GLU A 83 22.57 1.38 16.32
C GLU A 83 22.38 0.49 17.55
N LEU A 84 21.23 -0.20 17.63
CA LEU A 84 20.87 -1.12 18.71
C LEU A 84 21.41 -2.54 18.52
N LYS A 85 22.08 -2.83 17.39
CA LYS A 85 22.57 -4.17 17.01
C LYS A 85 21.45 -5.22 17.02
N TYR A 86 20.32 -4.87 16.43
CA TYR A 86 19.18 -5.78 16.28
C TYR A 86 19.62 -7.06 15.54
N PRO A 87 19.45 -8.26 16.12
CA PRO A 87 20.01 -9.50 15.57
C PRO A 87 19.48 -9.89 14.19
N GLU A 88 18.24 -9.51 13.87
CA GLU A 88 17.53 -9.91 12.65
C GLU A 88 17.46 -8.75 11.61
N TYR A 89 18.38 -7.77 11.72
CA TYR A 89 18.39 -6.59 10.85
C TYR A 89 18.40 -6.91 9.35
N GLU A 90 19.20 -7.89 8.92
CA GLU A 90 19.31 -8.23 7.49
C GLU A 90 17.99 -8.79 6.94
N ASP A 91 17.36 -9.73 7.66
CA ASP A 91 16.07 -10.30 7.28
C ASP A 91 14.96 -9.22 7.29
N HIS A 92 14.97 -8.33 8.28
CA HIS A 92 14.00 -7.22 8.36
C HIS A 92 14.16 -6.25 7.17
N LYS A 93 15.41 -5.90 6.84
CA LYS A 93 15.71 -5.04 5.69
C LYS A 93 15.30 -5.66 4.35
N GLU A 94 15.40 -6.98 4.22
CA GLU A 94 14.91 -7.68 3.02
C GLU A 94 13.38 -7.54 2.90
N ASN A 95 12.64 -7.70 4.00
CA ASN A 95 11.19 -7.47 4.01
C ASN A 95 10.83 -6.02 3.62
N HIS A 96 11.59 -5.02 4.09
CA HIS A 96 11.42 -3.63 3.69
C HIS A 96 11.59 -3.44 2.18
N ALA A 97 12.66 -4.01 1.62
CA ALA A 97 12.95 -3.92 0.20
C ALA A 97 11.87 -4.58 -0.65
N GLU A 98 11.36 -5.75 -0.23
CA GLU A 98 10.26 -6.45 -0.91
C GLU A 98 8.95 -5.65 -0.87
N PHE A 99 8.65 -5.03 0.27
CA PHE A 99 7.45 -4.20 0.41
C PHE A 99 7.50 -2.98 -0.52
N VAL A 100 8.62 -2.25 -0.55
CA VAL A 100 8.81 -1.12 -1.47
C VAL A 100 8.75 -1.56 -2.93
N HIS A 101 9.31 -2.71 -3.25
CA HIS A 101 9.23 -3.26 -4.61
C HIS A 101 7.79 -3.55 -5.01
N THR A 102 6.99 -4.11 -4.11
CA THR A 102 5.56 -4.37 -4.33
C THR A 102 4.78 -3.09 -4.62
N LEU A 103 5.03 -2.02 -3.86
CA LEU A 103 4.39 -0.73 -4.12
C LEU A 103 4.77 -0.12 -5.48
N LYS A 104 6.05 -0.24 -5.88
CA LYS A 104 6.52 0.25 -7.19
C LYS A 104 5.92 -0.54 -8.35
N ASN A 105 5.78 -1.86 -8.20
CA ASN A 105 5.11 -2.66 -9.22
C ASN A 105 3.63 -2.27 -9.35
N LEU A 106 2.95 -2.05 -8.22
CA LEU A 106 1.56 -1.60 -8.23
C LEU A 106 1.40 -0.23 -8.92
N GLU A 107 2.32 0.70 -8.67
CA GLU A 107 2.36 1.99 -9.36
C GLU A 107 2.54 1.84 -10.87
N MET A 108 3.49 1.00 -11.31
CA MET A 108 3.70 0.70 -12.73
C MET A 108 2.45 0.09 -13.37
N ASP A 109 1.77 -0.84 -12.70
CA ASP A 109 0.53 -1.46 -13.20
C ASP A 109 -0.55 -0.39 -13.44
N PHE A 110 -0.72 0.56 -12.51
CA PHE A 110 -1.68 1.66 -12.69
C PHE A 110 -1.26 2.66 -13.78
N GLU A 111 0.03 2.90 -13.97
CA GLU A 111 0.54 3.72 -15.07
C GLU A 111 0.28 3.06 -16.43
N GLU A 112 0.50 1.75 -16.55
CA GLU A 112 0.25 0.99 -17.78
C GLU A 112 -1.25 0.83 -18.06
N GLU A 113 -2.07 0.51 -17.05
CA GLU A 113 -3.54 0.39 -17.20
C GLU A 113 -4.18 1.75 -17.51
N GLY A 114 -3.71 2.84 -16.90
CA GLY A 114 -4.14 4.20 -17.24
C GLY A 114 -3.66 4.67 -18.62
N ALA A 115 -2.49 4.23 -19.07
CA ALA A 115 -1.97 4.49 -20.42
C ALA A 115 -2.72 3.67 -21.48
N THR A 116 -3.21 2.48 -21.15
CA THR A 116 -4.00 1.63 -22.07
C THR A 116 -5.45 2.10 -22.21
N GLU A 117 -6.08 2.65 -21.17
CA GLU A 117 -7.33 3.43 -21.32
C GLU A 117 -7.13 4.68 -22.20
N ALA A 118 -5.92 5.24 -22.24
CA ALA A 118 -5.57 6.43 -23.04
C ALA A 118 -5.21 6.16 -24.52
N LEU A 119 -5.29 4.90 -25.01
CA LEU A 119 -5.12 4.57 -26.44
C LEU A 119 -6.43 4.14 -27.13
N ALA A 120 -7.58 4.36 -26.51
CA ALA A 120 -8.88 4.10 -27.13
C ALA A 120 -9.38 5.21 -28.08
N GLU A 121 -8.58 6.23 -28.37
CA GLU A 121 -8.89 7.29 -29.35
C GLU A 121 -7.78 7.54 -30.40
N SER A 122 -7.21 6.47 -30.98
CA SER A 122 -6.51 6.57 -32.27
C SER A 122 -6.91 5.47 -33.25
#